data_AF-A0A8K0DV38-F1
#
_entry.id   AF-A0A8K0DV38-F1
#
_cell.length_a   1.000
_cell.length_b   1.000
_cell.length_c   1.000
_cell.angle_alpha   90.00
_cell.angle_beta   90.00
_cell.angle_gamma   90.00
#
_symmetry.space_group_name_H-M   'P 1'
#
loop_
_entity.id
_entity.type
_entity.pdbx_description
1 polymer ?
#
loop_
_entity_poly.entity_id
_entity_poly.type
_entity_poly.pdbx_seq_one_letter_code
_entity_poly.pdbx_strand_id
1 'polypeptide(L)'
;MSASQGYKIAWVSLLGTQLLFYKALANATIFFLLSCVVLSSFEMPVSYVNGREWKARISQSYPESSGRASGGGATMSASLSLHYCTASSHLFPWPSNANHENGLCSAVTLRKPRTRPRVIAFCRDKGDSKVDLPGGDRLYLGMDFGTSGARFAIIDRQGTIHGEGKREYPPYKREEAMDWARSWKATLFSLLEDVPLHLRELIVSISIDGTSATTLIVDSTTGEPIRRPLLYNESCFDALPVVKSIAPENHTVCSGSSTLCKLVSWWNQEDSGKKSAILLHQADWLLWLLHGKLGVSDYNNALKVGYDPELDSYPSWLLSQPYSQLLPSVKAPGTSIGHLKEDIGSQYGFPKDCVVCTGTTDSIAAFVAARATQPGKAVTSLGSTLAIKLLSTTRIEDARFGVYSHRLDDKWLVGGASNTGGAVLRQIFTDEQLEELSEKINPMEASPLYYYPLQTVGERFPVADPNMAPRLQPRPESDVDYLHGILESIARIEAQGYNLLKQLGATKVEEVFTAGGGSKNEKWTKIRERVLGLPVSRAIKTEAAYGAALLALRGAQQITNLS
;
A
#
# COMPACT_ATOMS: atom_id res chain seq x y z
N MET A 1 -39.93 71.15 -11.02
CA MET A 1 -40.31 70.83 -9.63
C MET A 1 -39.02 70.57 -8.85
N SER A 2 -38.72 71.49 -7.93
CA SER A 2 -37.68 71.58 -6.87
C SER A 2 -36.42 70.67 -6.95
N ALA A 3 -35.21 71.19 -7.24
CA ALA A 3 -34.28 72.00 -6.40
C ALA A 3 -33.47 71.11 -5.42
N SER A 4 -32.15 70.89 -5.46
CA SER A 4 -30.89 71.66 -5.72
C SER A 4 -30.18 72.17 -4.44
N GLN A 5 -28.89 71.79 -4.29
CA GLN A 5 -27.81 72.42 -3.49
C GLN A 5 -27.96 72.38 -1.94
N GLY A 6 -26.94 72.40 -1.07
CA GLY A 6 -25.49 72.59 -1.17
C GLY A 6 -24.93 72.99 0.23
N TYR A 7 -23.71 72.52 0.55
CA TYR A 7 -22.63 73.11 1.38
C TYR A 7 -22.83 73.99 2.66
N LYS A 8 -21.96 73.66 3.65
CA LYS A 8 -21.29 74.50 4.70
C LYS A 8 -22.20 75.02 5.84
N ILE A 9 -21.81 75.05 7.13
CA ILE A 9 -20.70 75.75 7.82
C ILE A 9 -20.61 75.12 9.26
N ALA A 10 -19.45 74.79 9.83
CA ALA A 10 -18.76 75.65 10.81
C ALA A 10 -17.36 75.13 11.19
N TRP A 11 -16.48 76.09 11.38
CA TRP A 11 -15.05 76.00 11.69
C TRP A 11 -14.76 76.07 13.20
N VAL A 12 -13.54 75.66 13.56
CA VAL A 12 -12.75 75.96 14.78
C VAL A 12 -13.02 75.09 16.03
N SER A 13 -12.14 74.12 16.30
CA SER A 13 -11.09 74.28 17.33
C SER A 13 -10.23 73.00 17.52
N LEU A 14 -8.92 73.20 17.66
CA LEU A 14 -7.91 72.36 18.37
C LEU A 14 -7.72 70.92 17.85
N LEU A 15 -6.73 70.57 17.02
CA LEU A 15 -5.28 70.66 17.27
C LEU A 15 -4.90 70.22 18.70
N GLY A 16 -5.00 68.91 18.95
CA GLY A 16 -4.47 68.30 20.16
C GLY A 16 -5.11 66.96 20.53
N THR A 17 -4.92 65.90 19.73
CA THR A 17 -5.02 64.48 20.17
C THR A 17 -4.64 63.51 19.04
N GLN A 18 -3.36 63.51 18.65
CA GLN A 18 -2.76 62.39 17.91
C GLN A 18 -1.34 62.04 18.41
N LEU A 19 -1.11 62.25 19.71
CA LEU A 19 0.10 61.81 20.40
C LEU A 19 -0.27 61.44 21.83
N LEU A 20 -0.92 60.29 22.04
CA LEU A 20 -1.12 59.65 23.38
C LEU A 20 -1.85 58.30 23.28
N PHE A 21 -1.48 57.43 22.33
CA PHE A 21 -1.94 56.03 22.31
C PHE A 21 -0.83 55.01 22.00
N TYR A 22 0.44 55.41 22.21
CA TYR A 22 1.62 54.54 22.09
C TYR A 22 2.49 54.54 23.36
N LYS A 23 1.91 54.85 24.53
CA LYS A 23 2.63 54.94 25.82
C LYS A 23 1.85 54.43 27.05
N ALA A 24 0.88 53.53 26.85
CA ALA A 24 0.06 52.97 27.94
C ALA A 24 -0.10 51.44 27.88
N LEU A 25 0.98 50.73 27.54
CA LEU A 25 1.09 49.28 27.70
C LEU A 25 2.54 48.85 28.01
N ALA A 26 3.28 49.74 28.69
CA ALA A 26 4.68 49.53 29.09
C ALA A 26 4.92 49.73 30.60
N ASN A 27 3.87 49.83 31.43
CA ASN A 27 3.99 50.02 32.89
C ASN A 27 2.98 49.15 33.67
N ALA A 28 3.01 47.84 33.43
CA ALA A 28 2.37 46.85 34.32
C ALA A 28 3.30 45.65 34.55
N THR A 29 4.59 45.94 34.69
CA THR A 29 5.61 45.03 35.19
C THR A 29 6.17 45.66 36.45
N ILE A 30 6.27 44.87 37.52
CA ILE A 30 6.73 45.17 38.90
C ILE A 30 5.57 45.12 39.91
N PHE A 31 5.71 44.19 40.86
CA PHE A 31 4.78 43.76 41.93
C PHE A 31 3.74 42.68 41.57
N PHE A 32 4.20 41.45 41.41
CA PHE A 32 3.94 40.40 42.41
C PHE A 32 4.91 39.22 42.21
N LEU A 33 6.01 39.25 42.98
CA LEU A 33 6.82 38.08 43.30
C LEU A 33 6.05 37.24 44.33
N LEU A 34 5.84 35.97 44.02
CA LEU A 34 5.88 34.77 44.87
C LEU A 34 4.86 33.74 44.37
N SER A 35 5.33 32.73 43.63
CA SER A 35 5.15 31.29 43.92
C SER A 35 5.52 30.44 42.69
N CYS A 36 6.64 29.73 42.82
CA CYS A 36 7.01 28.42 42.25
C CYS A 36 6.72 28.16 40.75
N VAL A 37 7.71 28.23 39.86
CA VAL A 37 8.65 27.15 39.50
C VAL A 37 7.94 25.90 38.96
N VAL A 38 8.01 25.68 37.64
CA VAL A 38 8.53 24.47 36.95
C VAL A 38 8.42 24.68 35.41
N LEU A 39 9.59 24.87 34.76
CA LEU A 39 10.05 24.50 33.40
C LEU A 39 9.11 24.79 32.18
N SER A 40 9.35 25.69 31.20
CA SER A 40 10.52 26.13 30.38
C SER A 40 11.18 24.96 29.60
N SER A 41 11.40 24.91 28.27
CA SER A 41 11.55 25.92 27.20
C SER A 41 11.49 25.18 25.83
N PHE A 42 10.81 25.67 24.79
CA PHE A 42 11.27 26.56 23.69
C PHE A 42 12.41 26.04 22.78
N GLU A 43 12.06 25.83 21.51
CA GLU A 43 12.92 25.80 20.31
C GLU A 43 13.26 27.21 19.83
N MET A 44 14.42 27.39 19.17
CA MET A 44 14.71 28.27 18.00
C MET A 44 16.24 28.24 17.69
N PRO A 45 16.73 28.74 16.53
CA PRO A 45 17.08 27.99 15.32
C PRO A 45 18.61 27.91 15.07
N VAL A 46 19.07 27.01 14.19
CA VAL A 46 20.48 26.99 13.75
C VAL A 46 20.60 27.01 12.24
N SER A 47 21.28 28.05 11.76
CA SER A 47 21.70 28.28 10.38
C SER A 47 22.86 27.36 9.96
N TYR A 48 22.85 26.96 8.70
CA TYR A 48 23.84 26.10 8.05
C TYR A 48 25.24 26.72 7.97
N VAL A 49 26.27 26.05 8.53
CA VAL A 49 27.65 26.01 8.00
C VAL A 49 28.34 24.69 8.42
N ASN A 50 28.88 23.94 7.45
CA ASN A 50 29.81 22.80 7.54
C ASN A 50 29.36 21.58 8.37
N GLY A 51 28.69 20.66 7.68
CA GLY A 51 28.27 19.35 8.18
C GLY A 51 29.37 18.54 8.88
N ARG A 52 29.07 18.16 10.13
CA ARG A 52 29.44 16.91 10.81
C ARG A 52 28.86 16.96 12.23
N GLU A 53 27.88 16.10 12.52
CA GLU A 53 27.36 15.92 13.89
C GLU A 53 28.17 14.87 14.67
N TRP A 54 28.45 15.19 15.93
CA TRP A 54 29.08 14.32 16.92
C TRP A 54 27.99 13.81 17.88
N LYS A 55 27.88 12.49 18.08
CA LYS A 55 27.03 11.91 19.14
C LYS A 55 27.87 11.23 20.21
N ALA A 56 27.92 11.86 21.38
CA ALA A 56 28.33 11.23 22.63
C ALA A 56 27.20 10.29 23.10
N ARG A 57 27.54 9.02 23.39
CA ARG A 57 26.59 8.04 23.93
C ARG A 57 26.84 7.90 25.43
N ILE A 58 25.97 8.48 26.25
CA ILE A 58 25.89 8.19 27.68
C ILE A 58 24.96 6.99 27.84
N SER A 59 25.49 5.84 28.24
CA SER A 59 24.70 4.69 28.65
C SER A 59 24.53 4.71 30.17
N GLN A 60 23.30 4.93 30.63
CA GLN A 60 22.92 4.66 32.02
C GLN A 60 22.52 3.19 32.14
N SER A 61 23.16 2.46 33.05
CA SER A 61 22.76 1.13 33.52
C SER A 61 22.47 1.22 35.01
N TYR A 62 21.25 0.88 35.41
CA TYR A 62 20.86 0.71 36.82
C TYR A 62 21.44 -0.59 37.37
N PRO A 63 22.07 -0.60 38.55
CA PRO A 63 22.36 -1.83 39.27
C PRO A 63 21.23 -2.18 40.24
N GLU A 64 20.71 -3.41 40.12
CA GLU A 64 19.97 -4.08 41.17
C GLU A 64 20.86 -4.30 42.40
N SER A 65 20.28 -4.08 43.57
CA SER A 65 20.94 -4.17 44.87
C SER A 65 20.73 -5.54 45.52
N SER A 66 21.82 -6.21 45.90
CA SER A 66 21.85 -7.06 47.10
C SER A 66 23.28 -7.39 47.52
N GLY A 67 23.64 -7.07 48.78
CA GLY A 67 24.58 -7.89 49.56
C GLY A 67 26.00 -7.35 49.81
N ARG A 68 26.14 -6.60 50.92
CA ARG A 68 27.23 -6.59 51.92
C ARG A 68 28.72 -6.45 51.51
N ALA A 69 29.29 -5.37 52.07
CA ALA A 69 30.46 -5.31 52.96
C ALA A 69 31.83 -4.81 52.42
N SER A 70 32.37 -3.90 53.25
CA SER A 70 33.76 -3.46 53.46
C SER A 70 34.51 -2.68 52.35
N GLY A 71 34.61 -1.36 52.58
CA GLY A 71 35.86 -0.71 53.01
C GLY A 71 37.04 -0.63 52.04
N GLY A 72 37.40 0.60 51.67
CA GLY A 72 38.73 0.93 51.12
C GLY A 72 38.67 1.91 49.97
N GLY A 73 39.20 3.12 50.16
CA GLY A 73 39.25 4.15 49.13
C GLY A 73 40.23 3.81 48.00
N ALA A 74 39.87 4.20 46.78
CA ALA A 74 40.80 4.32 45.67
C ALA A 74 40.32 5.40 44.68
N THR A 75 41.16 6.38 44.46
CA THR A 75 41.12 7.33 43.34
C THR A 75 41.29 6.59 42.02
N MET A 76 40.39 6.80 41.05
CA MET A 76 40.56 6.32 39.68
C MET A 76 40.94 7.48 38.74
N SER A 77 42.12 7.37 38.12
CA SER A 77 42.52 8.09 36.92
C SER A 77 41.97 7.36 35.69
N ALA A 78 41.52 8.11 34.69
CA ALA A 78 41.12 7.57 33.39
C ALA A 78 42.24 7.86 32.37
N SER A 79 42.81 6.83 31.76
CA SER A 79 43.73 6.94 30.62
C SER A 79 42.96 6.73 29.30
N LEU A 80 43.14 7.68 28.38
CA LEU A 80 42.63 7.60 27.01
C LEU A 80 43.61 6.81 26.14
N SER A 81 43.12 5.79 25.41
CA SER A 81 43.91 5.08 24.39
C SER A 81 43.24 5.26 23.03
N LEU A 82 43.84 6.06 22.14
CA LEU A 82 43.44 6.22 20.74
C LEU A 82 44.10 5.13 19.89
N HIS A 83 43.32 4.43 19.05
CA HIS A 83 43.84 3.62 17.95
C HIS A 83 43.37 4.19 16.62
N TYR A 84 44.33 4.60 15.80
CA TYR A 84 44.16 4.99 14.40
C TYR A 84 44.30 3.76 13.50
N CYS A 85 43.38 3.55 12.57
CA CYS A 85 43.60 2.72 11.39
C CYS A 85 43.21 3.52 10.15
N THR A 86 44.22 3.89 9.38
CA THR A 86 44.12 4.40 8.02
C THR A 86 43.90 3.23 7.05
N ALA A 87 42.98 3.38 6.09
CA ALA A 87 42.95 2.53 4.91
C ALA A 87 42.60 3.37 3.68
N SER A 88 43.56 3.37 2.77
CA SER A 88 43.66 4.10 1.52
C SER A 88 42.82 3.49 0.40
N SER A 89 42.40 4.39 -0.49
CA SER A 89 41.84 4.18 -1.83
C SER A 89 42.63 3.20 -2.70
N HIS A 90 41.94 2.28 -3.39
CA HIS A 90 42.35 1.79 -4.70
C HIS A 90 41.15 1.44 -5.59
N LEU A 91 41.05 2.18 -6.70
CA LEU A 91 40.45 1.79 -7.97
C LEU A 91 41.19 0.57 -8.55
N PHE A 92 40.50 -0.31 -9.28
CA PHE A 92 40.91 -0.89 -10.58
C PHE A 92 39.88 -1.94 -11.09
N PRO A 93 39.89 -2.36 -12.37
CA PRO A 93 38.71 -2.54 -13.20
C PRO A 93 38.48 -4.01 -13.61
N TRP A 94 37.49 -4.21 -14.48
CA TRP A 94 37.17 -5.43 -15.24
C TRP A 94 38.38 -6.16 -15.84
N PRO A 95 38.23 -7.47 -16.11
CA PRO A 95 38.68 -7.98 -17.40
C PRO A 95 37.71 -8.93 -18.12
N SER A 96 37.84 -8.88 -19.43
CA SER A 96 37.28 -9.68 -20.52
C SER A 96 38.01 -11.02 -20.74
N ASN A 97 37.28 -11.98 -21.32
CA ASN A 97 37.65 -13.17 -22.12
C ASN A 97 39.14 -13.58 -22.27
N ALA A 98 39.45 -14.86 -21.98
CA ALA A 98 39.74 -15.91 -22.99
C ALA A 98 40.54 -17.11 -22.42
N ASN A 99 40.00 -18.31 -22.67
CA ASN A 99 40.60 -19.61 -23.03
C ASN A 99 41.88 -20.21 -22.39
N HIS A 100 41.67 -21.47 -21.97
CA HIS A 100 42.48 -22.70 -22.10
C HIS A 100 43.68 -23.01 -21.17
N GLU A 101 43.52 -24.19 -20.55
CA GLU A 101 44.48 -25.28 -20.27
C GLU A 101 45.24 -25.42 -18.94
N ASN A 102 44.83 -26.48 -18.24
CA ASN A 102 45.59 -27.53 -17.54
C ASN A 102 46.73 -27.16 -16.57
N GLY A 103 46.53 -27.53 -15.30
CA GLY A 103 47.60 -27.73 -14.34
C GLY A 103 47.07 -28.13 -12.96
N LEU A 104 47.20 -29.42 -12.60
CA LEU A 104 46.94 -29.93 -11.26
C LEU A 104 47.80 -29.21 -10.21
N CYS A 105 47.18 -28.79 -9.10
CA CYS A 105 47.86 -28.79 -7.80
C CYS A 105 46.85 -28.82 -6.65
N SER A 106 46.99 -29.82 -5.81
CA SER A 106 46.23 -30.09 -4.59
C SER A 106 46.53 -29.09 -3.47
N ALA A 107 45.50 -28.51 -2.86
CA ALA A 107 45.62 -27.89 -1.53
C ALA A 107 44.29 -27.83 -0.77
N VAL A 108 44.19 -28.67 0.28
CA VAL A 108 43.59 -28.43 1.60
C VAL A 108 42.33 -27.55 1.68
N THR A 109 41.19 -28.21 1.80
CA THR A 109 39.89 -27.63 2.17
C THR A 109 39.87 -27.16 3.63
N LEU A 110 39.87 -25.83 3.86
CA LEU A 110 39.41 -25.23 5.12
C LEU A 110 37.92 -24.86 4.98
N ARG A 111 37.06 -25.64 5.62
CA ARG A 111 35.61 -25.41 5.70
C ARG A 111 35.32 -24.13 6.51
N LYS A 112 34.71 -23.12 5.89
CA LYS A 112 33.94 -22.07 6.60
C LYS A 112 32.48 -22.52 6.78
N PRO A 113 31.83 -22.26 7.92
CA PRO A 113 30.45 -22.64 8.15
C PRO A 113 29.51 -21.75 7.33
N ARG A 114 28.77 -22.33 6.39
CA ARG A 114 27.61 -21.68 5.74
C ARG A 114 26.40 -21.86 6.66
N THR A 115 25.97 -20.77 7.29
CA THR A 115 24.62 -20.65 7.85
C THR A 115 23.61 -20.67 6.68
N ARG A 116 22.89 -21.77 6.54
CA ARG A 116 21.73 -21.85 5.63
C ARG A 116 20.53 -21.17 6.31
N PRO A 117 19.76 -20.30 5.62
CA PRO A 117 18.46 -19.90 6.12
C PRO A 117 17.52 -21.13 6.14
N ARG A 118 16.77 -21.28 7.23
CA ARG A 118 15.77 -22.32 7.40
C ARG A 118 14.66 -22.14 6.36
N VAL A 119 14.61 -23.04 5.37
CA VAL A 119 13.41 -23.30 4.59
C VAL A 119 12.45 -24.03 5.53
N ILE A 120 11.30 -23.43 5.84
CA ILE A 120 10.18 -24.14 6.47
C ILE A 120 9.58 -25.01 5.36
N ALA A 121 9.99 -26.27 5.31
CA ALA A 121 9.36 -27.28 4.46
C ALA A 121 8.00 -27.64 5.10
N PHE A 122 6.91 -27.33 4.41
CA PHE A 122 5.61 -27.92 4.71
C PHE A 122 5.57 -29.36 4.20
N CYS A 123 4.79 -30.19 4.89
CA CYS A 123 4.72 -31.64 4.74
C CYS A 123 4.64 -32.10 3.28
N ARG A 124 5.60 -32.93 2.88
CA ARG A 124 5.46 -33.85 1.74
C ARG A 124 4.43 -34.88 2.14
N ASP A 125 3.20 -34.72 1.66
CA ASP A 125 2.34 -35.87 1.52
C ASP A 125 2.96 -36.76 0.44
N LYS A 126 3.35 -37.98 0.82
CA LYS A 126 3.85 -38.99 -0.10
C LYS A 126 2.66 -39.57 -0.86
N GLY A 127 2.21 -38.83 -1.86
CA GLY A 127 1.42 -39.31 -2.97
C GLY A 127 2.00 -38.70 -4.23
N ASP A 128 2.94 -39.41 -4.88
CA ASP A 128 3.33 -39.14 -6.27
C ASP A 128 2.13 -39.54 -7.16
N SER A 129 1.04 -38.77 -7.07
CA SER A 129 0.11 -38.67 -8.19
C SER A 129 0.69 -37.58 -9.07
N LYS A 130 1.44 -37.98 -10.11
CA LYS A 130 1.50 -37.16 -11.32
C LYS A 130 0.06 -36.80 -11.66
N VAL A 131 -0.31 -35.55 -11.47
CA VAL A 131 -1.48 -35.02 -12.15
C VAL A 131 -1.04 -34.99 -13.60
N ASP A 132 -1.37 -36.05 -14.34
CA ASP A 132 -1.27 -36.06 -15.80
C ASP A 132 -2.25 -35.01 -16.29
N LEU A 133 -1.76 -33.77 -16.39
CA LEU A 133 -2.39 -32.75 -17.21
C LEU A 133 -2.41 -33.32 -18.63
N PRO A 134 -3.59 -33.56 -19.24
CA PRO A 134 -3.63 -34.02 -20.61
C PRO A 134 -2.82 -33.06 -21.48
N GLY A 135 -1.84 -33.59 -22.22
CA GLY A 135 -0.91 -32.80 -23.01
C GLY A 135 -1.67 -31.83 -23.93
N GLY A 136 -1.62 -30.54 -23.62
CA GLY A 136 -2.37 -29.50 -24.31
C GLY A 136 -2.94 -28.39 -23.42
N ASP A 137 -2.99 -28.59 -22.09
CA ASP A 137 -3.58 -27.58 -21.20
C ASP A 137 -2.67 -26.37 -21.00
N ARG A 138 -3.14 -25.22 -21.48
CA ARG A 138 -2.51 -23.90 -21.32
C ARG A 138 -2.70 -23.40 -19.88
N LEU A 139 -1.64 -22.88 -19.29
CA LEU A 139 -1.62 -22.32 -17.94
C LEU A 139 -1.44 -20.79 -17.95
N TYR A 140 -1.85 -20.17 -16.86
CA TYR A 140 -1.89 -18.72 -16.69
C TYR A 140 -1.22 -18.34 -15.37
N LEU A 141 -0.24 -17.47 -15.43
CA LEU A 141 0.56 -17.06 -14.29
C LEU A 141 0.14 -15.68 -13.80
N GLY A 142 -0.24 -15.60 -12.54
CA GLY A 142 -0.43 -14.35 -11.83
C GLY A 142 0.67 -14.16 -10.79
N MET A 143 1.13 -12.92 -10.62
CA MET A 143 1.97 -12.55 -9.49
C MET A 143 1.40 -11.35 -8.74
N ASP A 144 1.57 -11.34 -7.44
CA ASP A 144 1.18 -10.26 -6.53
C ASP A 144 2.44 -9.68 -5.90
N PHE A 145 2.65 -8.38 -6.07
CA PHE A 145 3.73 -7.62 -5.42
C PHE A 145 3.17 -6.68 -4.36
N GLY A 146 2.83 -7.26 -3.21
CA GLY A 146 2.36 -6.54 -2.04
C GLY A 146 3.44 -5.77 -1.27
N THR A 147 3.19 -5.56 0.03
CA THR A 147 3.97 -4.62 0.85
C THR A 147 5.30 -5.17 1.36
N SER A 148 5.38 -6.47 1.63
CA SER A 148 6.53 -7.11 2.29
C SER A 148 7.15 -8.28 1.51
N GLY A 149 6.48 -8.73 0.45
CA GLY A 149 6.94 -9.81 -0.40
C GLY A 149 6.04 -9.95 -1.62
N ALA A 150 6.35 -10.95 -2.44
CA ALA A 150 5.55 -11.27 -3.60
C ALA A 150 5.13 -12.73 -3.62
N ARG A 151 4.02 -13.02 -4.29
CA ARG A 151 3.40 -14.34 -4.44
C ARG A 151 3.18 -14.63 -5.91
N PHE A 152 3.09 -15.91 -6.27
CA PHE A 152 2.57 -16.32 -7.56
C PHE A 152 1.49 -17.38 -7.42
N ALA A 153 0.59 -17.44 -8.40
CA ALA A 153 -0.37 -18.51 -8.59
C ALA A 153 -0.43 -18.89 -10.08
N ILE A 154 -0.48 -20.19 -10.35
CA ILE A 154 -0.60 -20.74 -11.70
C ILE A 154 -1.94 -21.44 -11.78
N ILE A 155 -2.75 -21.06 -12.76
CA ILE A 155 -4.08 -21.63 -12.94
C ILE A 155 -4.28 -22.20 -14.34
N ASP A 156 -5.20 -23.13 -14.47
CA ASP A 156 -5.78 -23.52 -15.76
C ASP A 156 -6.97 -22.62 -16.15
N ARG A 157 -7.62 -22.96 -17.27
CA ARG A 157 -8.79 -22.23 -17.78
C ARG A 157 -10.01 -22.28 -16.85
N GLN A 158 -10.14 -23.34 -16.05
CA GLN A 158 -11.22 -23.52 -15.08
C GLN A 158 -10.93 -22.73 -13.80
N GLY A 159 -9.68 -22.34 -13.58
CA GLY A 159 -9.20 -21.65 -12.39
C GLY A 159 -8.72 -22.61 -11.30
N THR A 160 -8.41 -23.86 -11.63
CA THR A 160 -7.74 -24.80 -10.72
C THR A 160 -6.29 -24.36 -10.53
N ILE A 161 -5.79 -24.40 -9.30
CA ILE A 161 -4.40 -24.02 -9.00
C ILE A 161 -3.49 -25.22 -9.28
N HIS A 162 -2.47 -25.01 -10.12
CA HIS A 162 -1.42 -25.99 -10.44
C HIS A 162 -0.11 -25.71 -9.73
N GLY A 163 0.08 -24.49 -9.22
CA GLY A 163 1.23 -24.13 -8.43
C GLY A 163 1.05 -22.78 -7.75
N GLU A 164 1.63 -22.64 -6.57
CA GLU A 164 1.67 -21.39 -5.81
C GLU A 164 3.01 -21.28 -5.09
N GLY A 165 3.43 -20.04 -4.84
CA GLY A 165 4.68 -19.78 -4.14
C GLY A 165 4.74 -18.35 -3.62
N LYS A 166 5.69 -18.11 -2.72
CA LYS A 166 5.92 -16.79 -2.15
C LYS A 166 7.38 -16.55 -1.82
N ARG A 167 7.80 -15.29 -1.92
CA ARG A 167 9.13 -14.81 -1.56
C ARG A 167 9.00 -13.51 -0.78
N GLU A 168 9.75 -13.38 0.30
CA GLU A 168 9.98 -12.09 0.94
C GLU A 168 10.97 -11.27 0.10
N TYR A 169 10.92 -9.93 0.24
CA TYR A 169 11.84 -9.07 -0.48
C TYR A 169 13.25 -9.16 0.12
N PRO A 170 14.30 -9.39 -0.69
CA PRO A 170 15.66 -9.40 -0.20
C PRO A 170 16.07 -7.99 0.28
N PRO A 171 16.83 -7.86 1.38
CA PRO A 171 17.20 -6.55 1.92
C PRO A 171 18.41 -5.98 1.17
N TYR A 172 18.18 -5.35 0.01
CA TYR A 172 19.21 -4.52 -0.62
C TYR A 172 19.23 -3.13 0.04
N LYS A 173 20.39 -2.66 0.47
CA LYS A 173 20.57 -1.34 1.07
C LYS A 173 21.46 -0.46 0.19
N ARG A 174 21.09 0.81 0.05
CA ARG A 174 21.94 1.89 -0.49
C ARG A 174 21.82 3.07 0.47
N GLU A 175 22.96 3.55 0.98
CA GLU A 175 23.03 4.75 1.86
C GLU A 175 21.96 4.75 2.97
N GLU A 176 21.89 3.63 3.71
CA GLU A 176 20.98 3.37 4.84
C GLU A 176 19.50 3.09 4.51
N ALA A 177 19.03 3.35 3.28
CA ALA A 177 17.67 3.03 2.85
C ALA A 177 17.60 1.73 2.02
N MET A 178 16.42 1.10 2.01
CA MET A 178 16.17 -0.09 1.20
C MET A 178 16.02 0.29 -0.29
N ASP A 179 16.74 -0.43 -1.15
CA ASP A 179 16.62 -0.34 -2.61
C ASP A 179 15.46 -1.23 -3.08
N TRP A 180 14.24 -0.70 -2.94
CA TRP A 180 13.01 -1.42 -3.25
C TRP A 180 12.93 -1.90 -4.69
N ALA A 181 13.33 -1.08 -5.67
CA ALA A 181 13.28 -1.47 -7.08
C ALA A 181 14.17 -2.69 -7.35
N ARG A 182 15.41 -2.67 -6.83
CA ARG A 182 16.31 -3.83 -6.94
C ARG A 182 15.77 -5.06 -6.22
N SER A 183 15.17 -4.88 -5.04
CA SER A 183 14.54 -5.98 -4.30
C SER A 183 13.37 -6.59 -5.08
N TRP A 184 12.48 -5.77 -5.64
CA TRP A 184 11.36 -6.26 -6.46
C TRP A 184 11.82 -6.98 -7.71
N LYS A 185 12.81 -6.42 -8.44
CA LYS A 185 13.40 -7.07 -9.63
C LYS A 185 14.01 -8.42 -9.28
N ALA A 186 14.78 -8.51 -8.20
CA ALA A 186 15.35 -9.78 -7.74
C ALA A 186 14.27 -10.80 -7.36
N THR A 187 13.21 -10.35 -6.68
CA THR A 187 12.09 -11.21 -6.31
C THR A 187 11.30 -11.69 -7.53
N LEU A 188 11.07 -10.85 -8.54
CA LEU A 188 10.42 -11.25 -9.80
C LEU A 188 11.13 -12.43 -10.45
N PHE A 189 12.44 -12.31 -10.67
CA PHE A 189 13.22 -13.37 -11.27
C PHE A 189 13.36 -14.59 -10.35
N SER A 190 13.38 -14.41 -9.03
CA SER A 190 13.35 -15.54 -8.09
C SER A 190 12.03 -16.31 -8.15
N LEU A 191 10.89 -15.63 -8.28
CA LEU A 191 9.58 -16.27 -8.43
C LEU A 191 9.46 -17.01 -9.77
N LEU A 192 9.99 -16.45 -10.87
CA LEU A 192 10.04 -17.15 -12.16
C LEU A 192 10.89 -18.44 -12.09
N GLU A 193 11.94 -18.43 -11.28
CA GLU A 193 12.78 -19.62 -11.04
C GLU A 193 12.09 -20.65 -10.13
N ASP A 194 11.26 -20.19 -9.20
CA ASP A 194 10.49 -21.08 -8.31
C ASP A 194 9.38 -21.84 -9.02
N VAL A 195 8.92 -21.37 -10.18
CA VAL A 195 7.93 -22.10 -10.99
C VAL A 195 8.60 -23.35 -11.59
N PRO A 196 8.07 -24.56 -11.32
CA PRO A 196 8.63 -25.80 -11.88
C PRO A 196 8.70 -25.75 -13.41
N LEU A 197 9.83 -26.19 -13.97
CA LEU A 197 10.09 -26.14 -15.42
C LEU A 197 8.94 -26.72 -16.27
N HIS A 198 8.41 -27.89 -15.89
CA HIS A 198 7.30 -28.53 -16.61
C HIS A 198 5.99 -27.74 -16.60
N LEU A 199 5.79 -26.81 -15.65
CA LEU A 199 4.66 -25.87 -15.67
C LEU A 199 4.98 -24.63 -16.51
N ARG A 200 6.24 -24.13 -16.47
CA ARG A 200 6.67 -22.96 -17.27
C ARG A 200 6.45 -23.15 -18.76
N GLU A 201 6.71 -24.35 -19.25
CA GLU A 201 6.49 -24.73 -20.66
C GLU A 201 5.03 -24.65 -21.10
N LEU A 202 4.08 -24.66 -20.16
CA LEU A 202 2.64 -24.58 -20.39
C LEU A 202 2.07 -23.18 -20.16
N ILE A 203 2.83 -22.24 -19.59
CA ILE A 203 2.34 -20.90 -19.26
C ILE A 203 2.30 -20.04 -20.53
N VAL A 204 1.10 -19.69 -20.97
CA VAL A 204 0.87 -18.90 -22.20
C VAL A 204 0.61 -17.43 -21.94
N SER A 205 0.39 -17.04 -20.68
CA SER A 205 0.13 -15.64 -20.33
C SER A 205 0.54 -15.33 -18.89
N ILE A 206 1.06 -14.13 -18.69
CA ILE A 206 1.51 -13.60 -17.39
C ILE A 206 0.84 -12.25 -17.13
N SER A 207 0.36 -12.02 -15.92
CA SER A 207 -0.06 -10.71 -15.41
C SER A 207 0.41 -10.53 -13.97
N ILE A 208 0.61 -9.27 -13.57
CA ILE A 208 1.18 -8.91 -12.28
C ILE A 208 0.36 -7.77 -11.69
N ASP A 209 -0.05 -7.91 -10.43
CA ASP A 209 -0.56 -6.79 -9.65
C ASP A 209 0.53 -6.17 -8.76
N GLY A 210 0.28 -4.95 -8.27
CA GLY A 210 1.18 -4.27 -7.35
C GLY A 210 0.46 -3.31 -6.41
N THR A 211 1.19 -2.74 -5.47
CA THR A 211 0.66 -1.78 -4.51
C THR A 211 0.23 -0.47 -5.18
N SER A 212 -0.98 -0.02 -4.87
CA SER A 212 -1.57 1.21 -5.43
C SER A 212 -0.69 2.45 -5.21
N ALA A 213 -0.56 3.28 -6.24
CA ALA A 213 0.18 4.55 -6.22
C ALA A 213 1.68 4.44 -5.85
N THR A 214 2.25 3.24 -5.78
CA THR A 214 3.72 3.09 -5.77
C THR A 214 4.25 3.55 -7.13
N THR A 215 5.06 4.60 -7.11
CA THR A 215 5.42 5.38 -8.30
C THR A 215 6.92 5.29 -8.57
N LEU A 216 7.27 4.97 -9.81
CA LEU A 216 8.64 5.00 -10.33
C LEU A 216 8.70 6.03 -11.45
N ILE A 217 9.75 6.85 -11.44
CA ILE A 217 10.13 7.66 -12.60
C ILE A 217 11.39 7.04 -13.18
N VAL A 218 11.29 6.56 -14.41
CA VAL A 218 12.35 5.82 -15.09
C VAL A 218 12.89 6.61 -16.27
N ASP A 219 14.15 6.38 -16.62
CA ASP A 219 14.73 6.92 -17.84
C ASP A 219 14.16 6.16 -19.06
N SER A 220 13.74 6.90 -20.09
CA SER A 220 13.03 6.37 -21.26
C SER A 220 13.92 5.53 -22.17
N THR A 221 15.24 5.67 -22.04
CA THR A 221 16.22 4.97 -22.87
C THR A 221 16.65 3.65 -22.21
N THR A 222 16.86 3.68 -20.90
CA THR A 222 17.37 2.54 -20.13
C THR A 222 16.27 1.76 -19.40
N GLY A 223 15.16 2.41 -19.08
CA GLY A 223 14.08 1.91 -18.23
C GLY A 223 14.46 1.72 -16.76
N GLU A 224 15.65 2.19 -16.37
CA GLU A 224 16.11 2.14 -14.98
C GLU A 224 15.50 3.31 -14.18
N PRO A 225 15.12 3.11 -12.91
CA PRO A 225 14.62 4.18 -12.06
C PRO A 225 15.65 5.31 -11.88
N ILE A 226 15.24 6.54 -12.17
CA ILE A 226 16.07 7.74 -12.02
C ILE A 226 16.31 8.04 -10.53
N ARG A 227 15.30 7.74 -9.69
CA ARG A 227 15.35 7.88 -8.23
C ARG A 227 14.70 6.67 -7.57
N ARG A 228 14.82 6.59 -6.23
CA ARG A 228 14.09 5.57 -5.47
C ARG A 228 12.58 5.64 -5.76
N PRO A 229 11.86 4.51 -5.76
CA PRO A 229 10.40 4.52 -5.80
C PRO A 229 9.80 5.32 -4.65
N LEU A 230 8.67 5.98 -4.91
CA LEU A 230 7.80 6.59 -3.91
C LEU A 230 6.68 5.60 -3.58
N LEU A 231 6.70 5.02 -2.38
CA LEU A 231 5.83 3.91 -2.01
C LEU A 231 4.36 4.33 -1.80
N TYR A 232 3.45 3.35 -1.83
CA TYR A 232 2.00 3.53 -1.67
C TYR A 232 1.59 4.38 -0.46
N ASN A 233 2.29 4.25 0.67
CA ASN A 233 2.00 4.94 1.93
C ASN A 233 2.76 6.27 2.11
N GLU A 234 3.70 6.59 1.22
CA GLU A 234 4.43 7.86 1.26
C GLU A 234 3.58 9.00 0.71
N SER A 235 3.68 10.17 1.34
CA SER A 235 2.93 11.37 0.96
C SER A 235 3.85 12.52 0.58
N CYS A 236 3.54 13.20 -0.52
CA CYS A 236 4.20 14.41 -1.00
C CYS A 236 3.28 15.62 -0.76
N PHE A 237 3.24 16.10 0.48
CA PHE A 237 2.37 17.22 0.88
C PHE A 237 2.79 18.57 0.26
N ASP A 238 4.05 18.70 -0.14
CA ASP A 238 4.60 19.85 -0.88
C ASP A 238 3.87 20.08 -2.22
N ALA A 239 3.49 19.00 -2.89
CA ALA A 239 2.80 19.05 -4.19
C ALA A 239 1.27 19.21 -4.07
N LEU A 240 0.69 18.92 -2.90
CA LEU A 240 -0.76 18.88 -2.72
C LEU A 240 -1.47 20.22 -3.04
N PRO A 241 -0.94 21.41 -2.68
CA PRO A 241 -1.55 22.68 -3.07
C PRO A 241 -1.63 22.87 -4.59
N VAL A 242 -0.58 22.48 -5.32
CA VAL A 242 -0.54 22.54 -6.80
C VAL A 242 -1.54 21.58 -7.40
N VAL A 243 -1.61 20.35 -6.88
CA VAL A 243 -2.61 19.37 -7.35
C VAL A 243 -4.04 19.85 -7.13
N LYS A 244 -4.34 20.44 -5.96
CA LYS A 244 -5.65 21.02 -5.67
C LYS A 244 -6.00 22.24 -6.54
N SER A 245 -5.01 22.98 -7.04
CA SER A 245 -5.26 24.15 -7.89
C SER A 245 -5.60 23.79 -9.33
N ILE A 246 -5.33 22.55 -9.77
CA ILE A 246 -5.56 22.09 -11.15
C ILE A 246 -6.65 21.02 -11.26
N ALA A 247 -6.75 20.14 -10.27
CA ALA A 247 -7.69 19.04 -10.30
C ALA A 247 -9.09 19.53 -9.87
N PRO A 248 -10.16 18.87 -10.35
CA PRO A 248 -11.50 19.12 -9.84
C PRO A 248 -11.54 19.03 -8.31
N GLU A 249 -12.39 19.84 -7.69
CA GLU A 249 -12.57 19.80 -6.25
C GLU A 249 -12.90 18.37 -5.81
N ASN A 250 -12.30 17.93 -4.71
CA ASN A 250 -12.54 16.61 -4.13
C ASN A 250 -12.14 15.40 -5.02
N HIS A 251 -11.45 15.62 -6.15
CA HIS A 251 -10.96 14.53 -6.99
C HIS A 251 -10.05 13.56 -6.21
N THR A 252 -10.04 12.27 -6.57
CA THR A 252 -9.24 11.24 -5.88
C THR A 252 -7.71 11.50 -5.84
N VAL A 253 -7.22 12.43 -6.66
CA VAL A 253 -5.81 12.85 -6.72
C VAL A 253 -5.47 13.90 -5.67
N CYS A 254 -6.47 14.54 -5.06
CA CYS A 254 -6.32 15.57 -4.02
C CYS A 254 -5.95 14.95 -2.65
N SER A 255 -4.96 14.06 -2.66
CA SER A 255 -4.40 13.37 -1.50
C SER A 255 -2.87 13.31 -1.66
N GLY A 256 -2.14 13.59 -0.58
CA GLY A 256 -0.67 13.63 -0.61
C GLY A 256 -0.02 12.32 -1.06
N SER A 257 -0.67 11.18 -0.86
CA SER A 257 -0.17 9.86 -1.29
C SER A 257 -0.54 9.47 -2.73
N SER A 258 -1.29 10.32 -3.45
CA SER A 258 -1.64 10.09 -4.85
C SER A 258 -0.40 10.03 -5.75
N THR A 259 -0.50 9.25 -6.82
CA THR A 259 0.53 9.22 -7.88
C THR A 259 0.76 10.62 -8.46
N LEU A 260 -0.30 11.44 -8.58
CA LEU A 260 -0.16 12.79 -9.11
C LEU A 260 0.66 13.70 -8.18
N CYS A 261 0.44 13.67 -6.86
CA CYS A 261 1.29 14.42 -5.91
C CYS A 261 2.75 13.96 -5.99
N LYS A 262 2.98 12.66 -6.12
CA LYS A 262 4.33 12.08 -6.29
C LYS A 262 5.01 12.54 -7.59
N LEU A 263 4.28 12.54 -8.70
CA LEU A 263 4.75 13.04 -9.99
C LEU A 263 5.09 14.53 -9.94
N VAL A 264 4.19 15.37 -9.39
CA VAL A 264 4.39 16.82 -9.28
C VAL A 264 5.56 17.14 -8.35
N SER A 265 5.68 16.45 -7.21
CA SER A 265 6.80 16.62 -6.28
C SER A 265 8.13 16.25 -6.94
N TRP A 266 8.18 15.16 -7.70
CA TRP A 266 9.36 14.78 -8.46
C TRP A 266 9.70 15.82 -9.54
N TRP A 267 8.67 16.30 -10.27
CA TRP A 267 8.81 17.27 -11.34
C TRP A 267 9.31 18.63 -10.86
N ASN A 268 8.94 19.06 -9.66
CA ASN A 268 9.33 20.35 -9.12
C ASN A 268 10.79 20.40 -8.63
N GLN A 269 11.45 19.26 -8.48
CA GLN A 269 12.88 19.22 -8.15
C GLN A 269 13.72 19.69 -9.35
N GLU A 270 14.77 20.47 -9.12
CA GLU A 270 15.70 20.89 -10.18
C GLU A 270 16.52 19.68 -10.66
N ASP A 271 16.18 19.15 -11.84
CA ASP A 271 16.89 18.00 -12.44
C ASP A 271 16.85 18.07 -13.97
N SER A 272 17.95 17.71 -14.62
CA SER A 272 18.17 17.76 -16.07
C SER A 272 17.53 16.57 -16.82
N GLY A 273 17.14 15.51 -16.11
CA GLY A 273 16.56 14.28 -16.68
C GLY A 273 15.06 14.32 -17.04
N LYS A 274 14.38 15.46 -16.90
CA LYS A 274 12.90 15.53 -17.07
C LYS A 274 12.39 15.21 -18.48
N LYS A 275 13.22 15.42 -19.50
CA LYS A 275 12.82 15.19 -20.91
C LYS A 275 12.89 13.72 -21.34
N SER A 276 13.71 12.92 -20.67
CA SER A 276 13.83 11.47 -20.91
C SER A 276 13.17 10.67 -19.80
N ALA A 277 12.23 11.23 -19.06
CA ALA A 277 11.56 10.55 -17.96
C ALA A 277 10.20 9.99 -18.40
N ILE A 278 9.84 8.82 -17.88
CA ILE A 278 8.50 8.22 -17.99
C ILE A 278 8.05 7.76 -16.60
N LEU A 279 6.78 7.96 -16.29
CA LEU A 279 6.14 7.44 -15.08
C LEU A 279 5.66 6.02 -15.32
N LEU A 280 5.98 5.13 -14.38
CA LEU A 280 5.44 3.78 -14.28
C LEU A 280 4.98 3.51 -12.86
N HIS A 281 3.87 2.81 -12.70
CA HIS A 281 3.49 2.23 -11.43
C HIS A 281 4.30 0.94 -11.17
N GLN A 282 4.27 0.42 -9.95
CA GLN A 282 5.00 -0.80 -9.59
C GLN A 282 4.70 -1.98 -10.52
N ALA A 283 3.41 -2.25 -10.78
CA ALA A 283 2.97 -3.33 -11.67
C ALA A 283 3.48 -3.10 -13.10
N ASP A 284 3.32 -1.88 -13.62
CA ASP A 284 3.77 -1.50 -14.97
C ASP A 284 5.27 -1.74 -15.16
N TRP A 285 6.09 -1.35 -14.18
CA TRP A 285 7.54 -1.52 -14.26
C TRP A 285 7.96 -2.99 -14.21
N LEU A 286 7.33 -3.79 -13.36
CA LEU A 286 7.58 -5.24 -13.28
C LEU A 286 7.17 -5.95 -14.57
N LEU A 287 6.02 -5.60 -15.14
CA LEU A 287 5.57 -6.12 -16.43
C LEU A 287 6.51 -5.67 -17.56
N TRP A 288 6.97 -4.41 -17.54
CA TRP A 288 7.93 -3.88 -18.51
C TRP A 288 9.23 -4.69 -18.54
N LEU A 289 9.75 -5.11 -17.38
CA LEU A 289 10.92 -5.99 -17.32
C LEU A 289 10.71 -7.29 -18.12
N LEU A 290 9.46 -7.77 -18.23
CA LEU A 290 9.10 -8.99 -18.95
C LEU A 290 8.83 -8.77 -20.44
N HIS A 291 8.23 -7.65 -20.85
CA HIS A 291 7.81 -7.41 -22.25
C HIS A 291 8.60 -6.34 -23.02
N GLY A 292 9.41 -5.52 -22.35
CA GLY A 292 10.28 -4.51 -22.96
C GLY A 292 9.60 -3.25 -23.53
N LYS A 293 8.29 -3.29 -23.82
CA LYS A 293 7.52 -2.11 -24.30
C LYS A 293 7.25 -1.08 -23.20
N LEU A 294 8.00 0.01 -23.14
CA LEU A 294 7.89 1.02 -22.08
C LEU A 294 6.59 1.84 -22.14
N GLY A 295 6.10 2.30 -20.98
CA GLY A 295 5.03 3.31 -20.91
C GLY A 295 3.61 2.76 -21.13
N VAL A 296 3.30 1.59 -20.57
CA VAL A 296 1.94 1.00 -20.61
C VAL A 296 1.49 0.70 -19.19
N SER A 297 0.33 1.22 -18.81
CA SER A 297 -0.35 0.98 -17.53
C SER A 297 -1.79 0.50 -17.75
N ASP A 298 -2.56 0.40 -16.67
CA ASP A 298 -3.95 -0.02 -16.67
C ASP A 298 -4.89 1.00 -16.01
N TYR A 299 -6.20 0.84 -16.26
CA TYR A 299 -7.26 1.69 -15.69
C TYR A 299 -7.18 1.87 -14.18
N ASN A 300 -6.68 0.85 -13.47
CA ASN A 300 -6.74 0.79 -12.03
C ASN A 300 -5.53 1.46 -11.38
N ASN A 301 -4.33 1.14 -11.83
CA ASN A 301 -3.09 1.77 -11.41
C ASN A 301 -3.09 3.26 -11.76
N ALA A 302 -3.56 3.63 -12.96
CA ALA A 302 -3.57 5.02 -13.42
C ALA A 302 -4.63 5.94 -12.77
N LEU A 303 -5.60 5.40 -12.02
CA LEU A 303 -6.66 6.21 -11.40
C LEU A 303 -6.07 7.28 -10.44
N LYS A 304 -5.06 6.91 -9.66
CA LYS A 304 -4.42 7.82 -8.68
C LYS A 304 -3.46 8.85 -9.29
N VAL A 305 -3.16 8.77 -10.59
CA VAL A 305 -2.49 9.86 -11.32
C VAL A 305 -3.49 10.82 -11.97
N GLY A 306 -4.76 10.43 -12.06
CA GLY A 306 -5.85 11.24 -12.60
C GLY A 306 -6.39 10.76 -13.93
N TYR A 307 -6.06 9.54 -14.36
CA TYR A 307 -6.72 8.93 -15.51
C TYR A 307 -8.22 8.76 -15.25
N ASP A 308 -9.05 9.06 -16.24
CA ASP A 308 -10.48 8.84 -16.18
C ASP A 308 -10.85 7.57 -16.96
N PRO A 309 -11.15 6.44 -16.30
CA PRO A 309 -11.47 5.20 -16.98
C PRO A 309 -12.88 5.16 -17.57
N GLU A 310 -13.73 6.14 -17.30
CA GLU A 310 -15.02 6.28 -17.98
C GLU A 310 -14.85 6.91 -19.36
N LEU A 311 -14.01 7.95 -19.44
CA LEU A 311 -13.66 8.63 -20.68
C LEU A 311 -12.56 7.92 -21.48
N ASP A 312 -11.93 6.90 -20.89
CA ASP A 312 -10.78 6.17 -21.44
C ASP A 312 -9.60 7.10 -21.79
N SER A 313 -9.44 8.20 -21.03
CA SER A 313 -8.44 9.23 -21.30
C SER A 313 -7.92 9.93 -20.05
N TYR A 314 -6.75 10.56 -20.16
CA TYR A 314 -6.37 11.60 -19.21
C TYR A 314 -7.20 12.86 -19.45
N PRO A 315 -7.72 13.51 -18.39
CA PRO A 315 -8.54 14.70 -18.53
C PRO A 315 -7.70 15.94 -18.91
N SER A 316 -8.35 16.94 -19.51
CA SER A 316 -7.68 18.14 -20.06
C SER A 316 -6.90 18.93 -19.00
N TRP A 317 -7.42 19.01 -17.77
CA TRP A 317 -6.75 19.70 -16.65
C TRP A 317 -5.39 19.09 -16.28
N LEU A 318 -5.22 17.79 -16.54
CA LEU A 318 -3.96 17.07 -16.36
C LEU A 318 -3.08 17.21 -17.60
N LEU A 319 -3.66 17.01 -18.80
CA LEU A 319 -2.94 17.09 -20.08
C LEU A 319 -2.37 18.48 -20.38
N SER A 320 -2.95 19.55 -19.83
CA SER A 320 -2.43 20.91 -19.97
C SER A 320 -1.15 21.17 -19.18
N GLN A 321 -0.75 20.24 -18.30
CA GLN A 321 0.43 20.39 -17.45
C GLN A 321 1.68 19.83 -18.12
N PRO A 322 2.87 20.41 -17.91
CA PRO A 322 4.09 19.99 -18.60
C PRO A 322 4.55 18.58 -18.22
N TYR A 323 4.28 18.12 -17.00
CA TYR A 323 4.59 16.76 -16.55
C TYR A 323 3.64 15.70 -17.12
N SER A 324 2.58 16.07 -17.83
CA SER A 324 1.69 15.10 -18.49
C SER A 324 2.42 14.27 -19.55
N GLN A 325 3.51 14.78 -20.11
CA GLN A 325 4.36 14.07 -21.08
C GLN A 325 5.01 12.79 -20.50
N LEU A 326 5.09 12.66 -19.16
CA LEU A 326 5.61 11.47 -18.49
C LEU A 326 4.57 10.35 -18.36
N LEU A 327 3.29 10.64 -18.60
CA LEU A 327 2.21 9.70 -18.31
C LEU A 327 2.26 8.48 -19.25
N PRO A 328 2.07 7.27 -18.73
CA PRO A 328 2.03 6.08 -19.56
C PRO A 328 0.76 6.04 -20.41
N SER A 329 0.78 5.33 -21.53
CA SER A 329 -0.46 4.89 -22.19
C SER A 329 -1.23 3.94 -21.26
N VAL A 330 -2.55 3.87 -21.40
CA VAL A 330 -3.40 3.08 -20.50
C VAL A 330 -4.26 2.10 -21.29
N LYS A 331 -4.38 0.86 -20.80
CA LYS A 331 -5.27 -0.18 -21.35
C LYS A 331 -6.18 -0.76 -20.26
N ALA A 332 -7.16 -1.56 -20.65
CA ALA A 332 -7.95 -2.33 -19.69
C ALA A 332 -7.06 -3.35 -18.93
N PRO A 333 -7.32 -3.61 -17.64
CA PRO A 333 -6.69 -4.70 -16.87
C PRO A 333 -6.83 -6.07 -17.55
N GLY A 334 -5.76 -6.87 -17.56
CA GLY A 334 -5.76 -8.19 -18.21
C GLY A 334 -5.85 -8.15 -19.73
N THR A 335 -5.28 -7.12 -20.36
CA THR A 335 -5.18 -7.00 -21.83
C THR A 335 -3.74 -7.23 -22.27
N SER A 336 -3.53 -7.94 -23.38
CA SER A 336 -2.19 -8.20 -23.90
C SER A 336 -1.42 -6.91 -24.25
N ILE A 337 -0.16 -6.85 -23.80
CA ILE A 337 0.80 -5.80 -24.13
C ILE A 337 1.71 -6.26 -25.27
N GLY A 338 2.22 -7.48 -25.18
CA GLY A 338 3.11 -8.10 -26.15
C GLY A 338 3.61 -9.46 -25.68
N HIS A 339 4.47 -10.09 -26.47
CA HIS A 339 5.12 -11.33 -26.08
C HIS A 339 6.12 -11.10 -24.95
N LEU A 340 6.33 -12.14 -24.14
CA LEU A 340 7.46 -12.24 -23.23
C LEU A 340 8.76 -12.06 -24.02
N LYS A 341 9.72 -11.30 -23.49
CA LYS A 341 11.02 -11.13 -24.14
C LYS A 341 11.71 -12.49 -24.34
N GLU A 342 12.33 -12.66 -25.51
CA GLU A 342 12.96 -13.92 -25.93
C GLU A 342 14.09 -14.37 -25.01
N ASP A 343 14.86 -13.42 -24.46
CA ASP A 343 15.93 -13.71 -23.50
C ASP A 343 15.38 -14.32 -22.20
N ILE A 344 14.27 -13.79 -21.69
CA ILE A 344 13.56 -14.32 -20.52
C ILE A 344 12.90 -15.66 -20.86
N GLY A 345 12.20 -15.75 -21.99
CA GLY A 345 11.56 -16.99 -22.43
C GLY A 345 12.56 -18.15 -22.55
N SER A 346 13.71 -17.91 -23.16
CA SER A 346 14.77 -18.90 -23.34
C SER A 346 15.47 -19.26 -22.02
N GLN A 347 15.73 -18.27 -21.16
CA GLN A 347 16.40 -18.49 -19.87
C GLN A 347 15.56 -19.33 -18.91
N TYR A 348 14.24 -19.07 -18.84
CA TYR A 348 13.35 -19.71 -17.88
C TYR A 348 12.46 -20.80 -18.50
N GLY A 349 12.54 -21.06 -19.81
CA GLY A 349 11.78 -22.14 -20.45
C GLY A 349 10.28 -21.86 -20.59
N PHE A 350 9.91 -20.61 -20.88
CA PHE A 350 8.53 -20.26 -21.27
C PHE A 350 8.34 -20.46 -22.77
N PRO A 351 7.13 -20.78 -23.23
CA PRO A 351 6.86 -20.94 -24.65
C PRO A 351 6.95 -19.60 -25.39
N LYS A 352 7.35 -19.64 -26.68
CA LYS A 352 7.59 -18.44 -27.50
C LYS A 352 6.35 -17.58 -27.71
N ASP A 353 5.16 -18.19 -27.64
CA ASP A 353 3.87 -17.51 -27.77
C ASP A 353 3.36 -16.96 -26.43
N CYS A 354 4.09 -17.13 -25.32
CA CYS A 354 3.72 -16.55 -24.03
C CYS A 354 3.57 -15.03 -24.14
N VAL A 355 2.43 -14.51 -23.71
CA VAL A 355 2.14 -13.08 -23.68
C VAL A 355 2.23 -12.50 -22.28
N VAL A 356 2.48 -11.20 -22.20
CA VAL A 356 2.43 -10.44 -20.97
C VAL A 356 1.27 -9.46 -21.07
N CYS A 357 0.39 -9.50 -20.08
CA CYS A 357 -0.83 -8.70 -20.01
C CYS A 357 -0.68 -7.58 -18.97
N THR A 358 -1.46 -6.52 -19.13
CA THR A 358 -1.62 -5.50 -18.09
C THR A 358 -2.10 -6.10 -16.79
N GLY A 359 -1.70 -5.44 -15.70
CA GLY A 359 -1.97 -5.83 -14.33
C GLY A 359 -3.24 -5.22 -13.76
N THR A 360 -3.18 -4.99 -12.45
CA THR A 360 -4.06 -4.13 -11.67
C THR A 360 -3.37 -3.77 -10.35
N THR A 361 -4.12 -3.27 -9.37
CA THR A 361 -3.65 -3.10 -7.98
C THR A 361 -3.97 -4.34 -7.14
N ASP A 362 -3.12 -4.64 -6.15
CA ASP A 362 -3.27 -5.75 -5.19
C ASP A 362 -4.70 -5.90 -4.64
N SER A 363 -5.31 -4.78 -4.27
CA SER A 363 -6.63 -4.69 -3.67
C SER A 363 -7.76 -5.05 -4.64
N ILE A 364 -7.55 -4.84 -5.94
CA ILE A 364 -8.51 -5.21 -6.99
C ILE A 364 -8.26 -6.65 -7.43
N ALA A 365 -7.01 -7.09 -7.53
CA ALA A 365 -6.69 -8.48 -7.80
C ALA A 365 -7.29 -9.41 -6.72
N ALA A 366 -7.20 -9.04 -5.44
CA ALA A 366 -7.86 -9.75 -4.35
C ALA A 366 -9.40 -9.81 -4.50
N PHE A 367 -10.03 -8.77 -5.07
CA PHE A 367 -11.47 -8.79 -5.38
C PHE A 367 -11.77 -9.74 -6.55
N VAL A 368 -10.99 -9.66 -7.64
CA VAL A 368 -11.13 -10.52 -8.82
C VAL A 368 -10.98 -11.99 -8.43
N ALA A 369 -10.13 -12.30 -7.44
CA ALA A 369 -9.95 -13.65 -6.93
C ALA A 369 -11.24 -14.28 -6.38
N ALA A 370 -12.19 -13.49 -5.88
CA ALA A 370 -13.49 -13.96 -5.40
C ALA A 370 -14.42 -14.39 -6.55
N ARG A 371 -14.08 -14.10 -7.82
CA ARG A 371 -14.87 -14.38 -9.03
C ARG A 371 -16.29 -13.79 -8.99
N ALA A 372 -16.45 -12.71 -8.23
CA ALA A 372 -17.67 -11.91 -8.12
C ALA A 372 -17.78 -10.94 -9.32
N THR A 373 -18.39 -11.39 -10.41
CA THR A 373 -18.42 -10.62 -11.69
C THR A 373 -19.76 -9.94 -12.00
N GLN A 374 -20.80 -10.19 -11.22
CA GLN A 374 -22.12 -9.59 -11.43
C GLN A 374 -22.31 -8.34 -10.56
N PRO A 375 -22.97 -7.27 -11.06
CA PRO A 375 -23.39 -6.15 -10.23
C PRO A 375 -24.20 -6.63 -9.02
N GLY A 376 -24.04 -5.97 -7.87
CA GLY A 376 -24.63 -6.38 -6.60
C GLY A 376 -23.84 -7.46 -5.85
N LYS A 377 -22.84 -8.11 -6.49
CA LYS A 377 -21.88 -8.93 -5.75
C LYS A 377 -20.85 -8.05 -5.07
N ALA A 378 -20.56 -8.38 -3.82
CA ALA A 378 -19.64 -7.62 -3.00
C ALA A 378 -18.61 -8.53 -2.32
N VAL A 379 -17.48 -7.94 -1.95
CA VAL A 379 -16.47 -8.58 -1.10
C VAL A 379 -16.23 -7.68 0.11
N THR A 380 -16.38 -8.25 1.29
CA THR A 380 -15.94 -7.64 2.55
C THR A 380 -14.61 -8.27 2.97
N SER A 381 -13.59 -7.42 3.11
CA SER A 381 -12.32 -7.80 3.71
C SER A 381 -12.38 -7.52 5.22
N LEU A 382 -12.46 -8.58 6.02
CA LEU A 382 -12.37 -8.55 7.47
C LEU A 382 -10.89 -8.64 7.88
N GLY A 383 -10.14 -7.59 7.55
CA GLY A 383 -8.71 -7.44 7.84
C GLY A 383 -8.45 -6.72 9.16
N SER A 384 -7.28 -6.07 9.28
CA SER A 384 -7.03 -5.12 10.37
C SER A 384 -8.09 -4.02 10.41
N THR A 385 -8.48 -3.55 9.22
CA THR A 385 -9.63 -2.67 8.99
C THR A 385 -10.73 -3.41 8.23
N LEU A 386 -11.94 -2.87 8.27
CA LEU A 386 -13.10 -3.32 7.51
C LEU A 386 -13.11 -2.57 6.16
N ALA A 387 -12.89 -3.29 5.06
CA ALA A 387 -13.02 -2.71 3.73
C ALA A 387 -14.11 -3.45 2.95
N ILE A 388 -15.01 -2.70 2.33
CA ILE A 388 -16.06 -3.25 1.46
C ILE A 388 -15.80 -2.82 0.02
N LYS A 389 -16.05 -3.73 -0.91
CA LYS A 389 -16.03 -3.48 -2.35
C LYS A 389 -17.29 -4.05 -2.96
N LEU A 390 -17.98 -3.25 -3.76
CA LEU A 390 -19.27 -3.58 -4.36
C LEU A 390 -19.18 -3.36 -5.86
N LEU A 391 -19.50 -4.40 -6.64
CA LEU A 391 -19.57 -4.27 -8.08
C LEU A 391 -20.91 -3.61 -8.45
N SER A 392 -20.85 -2.58 -9.28
CA SER A 392 -21.95 -1.66 -9.59
C SER A 392 -21.97 -1.35 -11.08
N THR A 393 -23.16 -1.08 -11.61
CA THR A 393 -23.34 -0.50 -12.96
C THR A 393 -23.08 1.00 -12.99
N THR A 394 -23.13 1.65 -11.82
CA THR A 394 -22.98 3.09 -11.66
C THR A 394 -21.63 3.42 -11.03
N ARG A 395 -20.91 4.38 -11.62
CA ARG A 395 -19.70 4.98 -11.03
C ARG A 395 -20.09 5.83 -9.84
N ILE A 396 -19.41 5.65 -8.72
CA ILE A 396 -19.64 6.41 -7.49
C ILE A 396 -18.33 6.97 -6.96
N GLU A 397 -18.29 8.28 -6.78
CA GLU A 397 -17.19 8.98 -6.15
C GLU A 397 -17.76 9.96 -5.14
N ASP A 398 -17.29 9.88 -3.90
CA ASP A 398 -17.69 10.80 -2.84
C ASP A 398 -16.54 10.98 -1.86
N ALA A 399 -15.85 12.12 -1.98
CA ALA A 399 -14.70 12.41 -1.13
C ALA A 399 -15.05 12.61 0.33
N ARG A 400 -16.30 12.99 0.66
CA ARG A 400 -16.73 13.19 2.05
C ARG A 400 -16.55 11.89 2.85
N PHE A 401 -16.87 10.77 2.20
CA PHE A 401 -16.76 9.43 2.77
C PHE A 401 -15.51 8.67 2.28
N GLY A 402 -14.67 9.29 1.44
CA GLY A 402 -13.55 8.62 0.79
C GLY A 402 -13.97 7.43 -0.07
N VAL A 403 -15.16 7.48 -0.67
CA VAL A 403 -15.68 6.47 -1.61
C VAL A 403 -15.14 6.78 -3.00
N TYR A 404 -14.63 5.75 -3.68
CA TYR A 404 -14.10 5.86 -5.04
C TYR A 404 -14.42 4.59 -5.83
N SER A 405 -14.43 4.71 -7.16
CA SER A 405 -14.74 3.63 -8.08
C SER A 405 -13.56 3.30 -8.98
N HIS A 406 -13.25 2.01 -9.10
CA HIS A 406 -12.36 1.51 -10.15
C HIS A 406 -13.18 0.86 -11.26
N ARG A 407 -12.83 1.10 -12.52
CA ARG A 407 -13.44 0.34 -13.62
C ARG A 407 -12.94 -1.10 -13.60
N LEU A 408 -13.88 -2.05 -13.62
CA LEU A 408 -13.63 -3.47 -13.77
C LEU A 408 -14.57 -3.97 -14.86
N ASP A 409 -14.01 -4.34 -16.00
CA ASP A 409 -14.77 -4.65 -17.21
C ASP A 409 -15.63 -3.44 -17.67
N ASP A 410 -16.91 -3.69 -17.92
CA ASP A 410 -17.96 -2.73 -18.23
C ASP A 410 -18.65 -2.20 -16.96
N LYS A 411 -18.05 -2.39 -15.78
CA LYS A 411 -18.65 -2.11 -14.45
C LYS A 411 -17.72 -1.28 -13.58
N TRP A 412 -18.23 -0.92 -12.41
CA TRP A 412 -17.57 -0.10 -11.40
C TRP A 412 -17.45 -0.84 -10.08
N LEU A 413 -16.23 -1.01 -9.62
CA LEU A 413 -15.92 -1.52 -8.29
C LEU A 413 -15.87 -0.36 -7.30
N VAL A 414 -16.99 -0.14 -6.61
CA VAL A 414 -17.17 0.93 -5.63
C VAL A 414 -16.63 0.48 -4.28
N GLY A 415 -15.72 1.24 -3.69
CA GLY A 415 -15.05 0.88 -2.43
C GLY A 415 -15.25 1.90 -1.30
N GLY A 416 -15.31 1.38 -0.07
CA GLY A 416 -15.25 2.16 1.17
C GLY A 416 -14.54 1.37 2.26
N ALA A 417 -13.88 2.05 3.21
CA ALA A 417 -13.14 1.39 4.28
C ALA A 417 -13.31 2.11 5.63
N SER A 418 -13.74 1.36 6.63
CA SER A 418 -13.89 1.78 8.03
C SER A 418 -12.65 1.43 8.83
N ASN A 419 -12.37 2.25 9.84
CA ASN A 419 -11.30 2.02 10.81
C ASN A 419 -11.62 0.90 11.82
N THR A 420 -12.86 0.39 11.85
CA THR A 420 -13.19 -0.81 12.64
C THR A 420 -12.60 -2.07 12.01
N GLY A 421 -12.54 -3.20 12.74
CA GLY A 421 -12.10 -4.48 12.19
C GLY A 421 -11.24 -5.32 13.13
N GLY A 422 -10.33 -6.10 12.57
CA GLY A 422 -9.47 -7.02 13.31
C GLY A 422 -8.45 -6.33 14.22
N ALA A 423 -8.09 -5.06 13.96
CA ALA A 423 -7.11 -4.35 14.78
C ALA A 423 -7.67 -4.04 16.18
N VAL A 424 -8.93 -3.62 16.29
CA VAL A 424 -9.59 -3.42 17.59
C VAL A 424 -9.88 -4.76 18.28
N LEU A 425 -10.21 -5.81 17.52
CA LEU A 425 -10.34 -7.17 18.09
C LEU A 425 -9.03 -7.64 18.74
N ARG A 426 -7.90 -7.46 18.06
CA ARG A 426 -6.57 -7.86 18.57
C ARG A 426 -6.02 -7.01 19.70
N GLN A 427 -6.62 -5.85 19.98
CA GLN A 427 -6.30 -5.10 21.21
C GLN A 427 -6.93 -5.73 22.45
N ILE A 428 -7.97 -6.54 22.27
CA ILE A 428 -8.80 -7.08 23.34
C ILE A 428 -8.57 -8.59 23.51
N PHE A 429 -8.46 -9.31 22.39
CA PHE A 429 -8.39 -10.77 22.34
C PHE A 429 -7.21 -11.24 21.47
N THR A 430 -6.60 -12.37 21.84
CA THR A 430 -5.69 -13.10 20.93
C THR A 430 -6.49 -13.83 19.85
N ASP A 431 -5.81 -14.27 18.79
CA ASP A 431 -6.46 -15.05 17.72
C ASP A 431 -7.07 -16.36 18.26
N GLU A 432 -6.41 -17.01 19.23
CA GLU A 432 -6.91 -18.21 19.92
C GLU A 432 -8.16 -17.90 20.75
N GLN A 433 -8.16 -16.79 21.50
CA GLN A 433 -9.34 -16.36 22.26
C GLN A 433 -10.52 -16.05 21.33
N LEU A 434 -10.28 -15.41 20.18
CA LEU A 434 -11.33 -15.14 19.19
C LEU A 434 -11.97 -16.43 18.68
N GLU A 435 -11.18 -17.48 18.45
CA GLU A 435 -11.67 -18.79 18.04
C GLU A 435 -12.49 -19.45 19.16
N GLU A 436 -11.91 -19.61 20.35
CA GLU A 436 -12.54 -20.29 21.49
C GLU A 436 -13.83 -19.61 21.99
N LEU A 437 -13.85 -18.27 22.04
CA LEU A 437 -15.03 -17.51 22.46
C LEU A 437 -16.12 -17.53 21.38
N SER A 438 -15.75 -17.50 20.10
CA SER A 438 -16.73 -17.52 19.00
C SER A 438 -17.53 -18.82 18.98
N GLU A 439 -16.90 -19.96 19.30
CA GLU A 439 -17.60 -21.26 19.34
C GLU A 439 -18.78 -21.26 20.32
N LYS A 440 -18.68 -20.48 21.40
CA LYS A 440 -19.70 -20.35 22.44
C LYS A 440 -20.83 -19.38 22.07
N ILE A 441 -20.67 -18.61 20.99
CA ILE A 441 -21.72 -17.68 20.52
C ILE A 441 -22.82 -18.47 19.80
N ASN A 442 -24.08 -18.15 20.13
CA ASN A 442 -25.22 -18.48 19.28
C ASN A 442 -25.41 -17.35 18.25
N PRO A 443 -25.01 -17.55 16.98
CA PRO A 443 -25.03 -16.47 15.99
C PRO A 443 -26.43 -16.07 15.55
N MET A 444 -27.45 -16.88 15.87
CA MET A 444 -28.85 -16.61 15.51
C MET A 444 -29.53 -15.66 16.50
N GLU A 445 -28.99 -15.50 17.70
CA GLU A 445 -29.48 -14.53 18.68
C GLU A 445 -28.82 -13.18 18.46
N ALA A 446 -29.57 -12.09 18.62
CA ALA A 446 -29.03 -10.75 18.48
C ALA A 446 -28.40 -10.28 19.79
N SER A 447 -27.18 -9.76 19.72
CA SER A 447 -26.56 -9.09 20.85
C SER A 447 -27.25 -7.73 21.12
N PRO A 448 -27.64 -7.43 22.39
CA PRO A 448 -28.23 -6.14 22.76
C PRO A 448 -27.20 -4.98 22.80
N LEU A 449 -25.91 -5.28 22.59
CA LEU A 449 -24.82 -4.31 22.71
C LEU A 449 -24.65 -3.52 21.40
N TYR A 450 -24.55 -2.20 21.51
CA TYR A 450 -24.41 -1.27 20.38
C TYR A 450 -23.08 -0.51 20.43
N TYR A 451 -22.03 -1.17 19.95
CA TYR A 451 -20.68 -0.62 19.94
C TYR A 451 -20.38 0.15 18.65
N TYR A 452 -19.30 0.93 18.71
CA TYR A 452 -18.59 1.45 17.56
C TYR A 452 -17.10 1.12 17.78
N PRO A 453 -16.66 -0.12 17.46
CA PRO A 453 -15.34 -0.62 17.85
C PRO A 453 -14.23 0.07 17.06
N LEU A 454 -13.42 0.90 17.72
CA LEU A 454 -12.28 1.60 17.11
C LEU A 454 -11.07 1.54 18.05
N GLN A 455 -9.87 1.58 17.47
CA GLN A 455 -8.63 1.67 18.25
C GLN A 455 -8.36 3.09 18.74
N THR A 456 -8.68 4.08 17.89
CA THR A 456 -8.43 5.50 18.11
C THR A 456 -9.63 6.31 17.63
N VAL A 457 -9.66 7.60 17.98
CA VAL A 457 -10.68 8.53 17.51
C VAL A 457 -10.60 8.69 15.98
N GLY A 458 -11.77 8.74 15.34
CA GLY A 458 -11.94 9.12 13.95
C GLY A 458 -12.44 8.01 13.04
N GLU A 459 -13.37 8.39 12.16
CA GLU A 459 -13.91 7.54 11.11
C GLU A 459 -14.09 8.35 9.81
N ARG A 460 -13.87 7.70 8.68
CA ARG A 460 -14.13 8.30 7.35
C ARG A 460 -15.32 7.67 6.65
N PHE A 461 -15.51 6.36 6.83
CA PHE A 461 -16.56 5.58 6.20
C PHE A 461 -17.04 4.53 7.19
N PRO A 462 -18.35 4.26 7.34
CA PRO A 462 -19.46 4.89 6.64
C PRO A 462 -19.94 6.21 7.26
N VAL A 463 -19.32 6.65 8.36
CA VAL A 463 -19.58 7.96 8.97
C VAL A 463 -18.37 8.85 8.76
N ALA A 464 -18.57 10.01 8.13
CA ALA A 464 -17.53 11.01 7.97
C ALA A 464 -17.44 11.86 9.24
N ASP A 465 -16.75 11.35 10.26
CA ASP A 465 -16.56 12.03 11.54
C ASP A 465 -15.12 11.83 12.05
N PRO A 466 -14.25 12.85 11.87
CA PRO A 466 -12.86 12.76 12.35
C PRO A 466 -12.75 12.70 13.88
N ASN A 467 -13.83 13.01 14.61
CA ASN A 467 -13.89 12.98 16.06
C ASN A 467 -14.68 11.78 16.61
N MET A 468 -15.04 10.80 15.77
CA MET A 468 -15.78 9.61 16.18
C MET A 468 -15.05 8.87 17.31
N ALA A 469 -15.62 8.89 18.52
CA ALA A 469 -15.02 8.23 19.67
C ALA A 469 -15.25 6.70 19.63
N PRO A 470 -14.26 5.87 20.02
CA PRO A 470 -14.48 4.46 20.25
C PRO A 470 -15.61 4.22 21.28
N ARG A 471 -16.58 3.37 20.97
CA ARG A 471 -17.66 3.01 21.89
C ARG A 471 -17.66 1.51 22.12
N LEU A 472 -17.14 1.09 23.27
CA LEU A 472 -17.02 -0.32 23.70
C LEU A 472 -17.64 -0.56 25.10
N GLN A 473 -18.49 0.37 25.56
CA GLN A 473 -19.17 0.30 26.85
C GLN A 473 -20.69 0.18 26.66
N PRO A 474 -21.41 -0.50 27.57
CA PRO A 474 -20.89 -1.22 28.75
C PRO A 474 -20.18 -2.51 28.36
N ARG A 475 -19.07 -2.87 29.02
CA ARG A 475 -18.45 -4.20 28.88
C ARG A 475 -19.12 -5.18 29.86
N PRO A 476 -19.83 -6.23 29.39
CA PRO A 476 -20.39 -7.25 30.28
C PRO A 476 -19.28 -8.09 30.93
N GLU A 477 -19.62 -8.81 32.00
CA GLU A 477 -18.67 -9.72 32.67
C GLU A 477 -18.28 -10.92 31.78
N SER A 478 -19.20 -11.37 30.92
CA SER A 478 -18.98 -12.44 29.96
C SER A 478 -18.22 -11.95 28.73
N ASP A 479 -17.00 -12.43 28.53
CA ASP A 479 -16.21 -12.14 27.32
C ASP A 479 -16.87 -12.71 26.04
N VAL A 480 -17.70 -13.76 26.16
CA VAL A 480 -18.50 -14.28 25.03
C VAL A 480 -19.54 -13.25 24.60
N ASP A 481 -20.28 -12.66 25.56
CA ASP A 481 -21.29 -11.63 25.26
C ASP A 481 -20.63 -10.36 24.74
N TYR A 482 -19.48 -10.00 25.30
CA TYR A 482 -18.69 -8.85 24.85
C TYR A 482 -18.21 -9.04 23.40
N LEU A 483 -17.60 -10.18 23.08
CA LEU A 483 -17.18 -10.50 21.72
C LEU A 483 -18.37 -10.52 20.76
N HIS A 484 -19.48 -11.15 21.14
CA HIS A 484 -20.70 -11.17 20.32
C HIS A 484 -21.19 -9.74 20.01
N GLY A 485 -21.22 -8.86 21.01
CA GLY A 485 -21.55 -7.44 20.83
C GLY A 485 -20.61 -6.71 19.87
N ILE A 486 -19.31 -6.98 19.93
CA ILE A 486 -18.32 -6.40 19.01
C ILE A 486 -18.52 -6.91 17.59
N LEU A 487 -18.60 -8.23 17.40
CA LEU A 487 -18.75 -8.85 16.08
C LEU A 487 -20.06 -8.41 15.40
N GLU A 488 -21.17 -8.35 16.15
CA GLU A 488 -22.45 -7.88 15.64
C GLU A 488 -22.44 -6.38 15.34
N SER A 489 -21.77 -5.56 16.16
CA SER A 489 -21.64 -4.13 15.90
C SER A 489 -20.78 -3.83 14.67
N ILE A 490 -19.72 -4.59 14.42
CA ILE A 490 -18.95 -4.49 13.16
C ILE A 490 -19.83 -4.88 11.97
N ALA A 491 -20.66 -5.92 12.08
CA ALA A 491 -21.61 -6.29 11.04
C ALA A 491 -22.65 -5.19 10.76
N ARG A 492 -23.07 -4.42 11.78
CA ARG A 492 -23.95 -3.25 11.59
C ARG A 492 -23.23 -2.12 10.87
N ILE A 493 -21.94 -1.88 11.16
CA ILE A 493 -21.12 -0.90 10.43
C ILE A 493 -20.93 -1.32 8.97
N GLU A 494 -20.71 -2.61 8.71
CA GLU A 494 -20.67 -3.17 7.34
C GLU A 494 -22.00 -2.95 6.60
N ALA A 495 -23.14 -3.25 7.24
CA ALA A 495 -24.47 -3.01 6.69
C ALA A 495 -24.70 -1.53 6.37
N GLN A 496 -24.30 -0.64 7.28
CA GLN A 496 -24.36 0.80 7.09
C GLN A 496 -23.50 1.25 5.90
N GLY A 497 -22.33 0.66 5.72
CA GLY A 497 -21.47 0.90 4.56
C GLY A 497 -22.12 0.54 3.24
N TYR A 498 -22.66 -0.68 3.11
CA TYR A 498 -23.38 -1.07 1.89
C TYR A 498 -24.63 -0.21 1.63
N ASN A 499 -25.36 0.15 2.68
CA ASN A 499 -26.52 1.03 2.56
C ASN A 499 -26.10 2.44 2.11
N LEU A 500 -25.00 2.98 2.63
CA LEU A 500 -24.45 4.27 2.17
C LEU A 500 -24.08 4.20 0.68
N LEU A 501 -23.37 3.15 0.24
CA LEU A 501 -23.02 3.00 -1.18
C LEU A 501 -24.27 2.98 -2.07
N LYS A 502 -25.32 2.28 -1.65
CA LYS A 502 -26.62 2.27 -2.34
C LYS A 502 -27.25 3.67 -2.38
N GLN A 503 -27.24 4.39 -1.26
CA GLN A 503 -27.78 5.76 -1.17
C GLN A 503 -27.03 6.74 -2.08
N LEU A 504 -25.72 6.54 -2.27
CA LEU A 504 -24.91 7.31 -3.21
C LEU A 504 -25.19 6.96 -4.68
N GLY A 505 -25.90 5.85 -4.96
CA GLY A 505 -26.31 5.44 -6.30
C GLY A 505 -25.71 4.12 -6.80
N ALA A 506 -24.93 3.41 -5.98
CA ALA A 506 -24.39 2.09 -6.36
C ALA A 506 -25.53 1.06 -6.53
N THR A 507 -25.30 0.05 -7.37
CA THR A 507 -26.18 -1.12 -7.46
C THR A 507 -26.37 -1.73 -6.07
N LYS A 508 -27.60 -2.11 -5.71
CA LYS A 508 -27.89 -2.73 -4.42
C LYS A 508 -27.07 -4.03 -4.26
N VAL A 509 -26.48 -4.23 -3.09
CA VAL A 509 -25.82 -5.50 -2.75
C VAL A 509 -26.84 -6.64 -2.64
N GLU A 510 -26.48 -7.80 -3.20
CA GLU A 510 -27.30 -9.01 -3.25
C GLU A 510 -26.62 -10.20 -2.56
N GLU A 511 -25.30 -10.25 -2.57
CA GLU A 511 -24.50 -11.31 -1.94
C GLU A 511 -23.14 -10.75 -1.54
N VAL A 512 -22.66 -11.17 -0.37
CA VAL A 512 -21.37 -10.74 0.18
C VAL A 512 -20.44 -11.92 0.33
N PHE A 513 -19.34 -11.89 -0.41
CA PHE A 513 -18.21 -12.77 -0.18
C PHE A 513 -17.29 -12.18 0.89
N THR A 514 -16.64 -13.04 1.66
CA THR A 514 -15.81 -12.63 2.80
C THR A 514 -14.37 -13.02 2.56
N ALA A 515 -13.47 -12.07 2.76
CA ALA A 515 -12.02 -12.22 2.70
C ALA A 515 -11.37 -11.73 4.01
N GLY A 516 -10.05 -11.90 4.12
CA GLY A 516 -9.27 -11.46 5.29
C GLY A 516 -9.35 -12.43 6.48
N GLY A 517 -8.67 -12.07 7.57
CA GLY A 517 -8.53 -12.92 8.75
C GLY A 517 -9.86 -13.29 9.41
N GLY A 518 -10.87 -12.41 9.36
CA GLY A 518 -12.20 -12.71 9.90
C GLY A 518 -13.01 -13.74 9.10
N SER A 519 -12.64 -14.02 7.85
CA SER A 519 -13.40 -14.93 6.96
C SER A 519 -13.41 -16.39 7.39
N LYS A 520 -12.49 -16.80 8.29
CA LYS A 520 -12.41 -18.15 8.87
C LYS A 520 -13.37 -18.34 10.05
N ASN A 521 -14.00 -17.29 10.55
CA ASN A 521 -14.96 -17.37 11.65
C ASN A 521 -16.38 -17.62 11.10
N GLU A 522 -16.82 -18.88 11.13
CA GLU A 522 -18.14 -19.28 10.63
C GLU A 522 -19.29 -18.68 11.45
N LYS A 523 -19.10 -18.53 12.77
CA LYS A 523 -20.07 -17.89 13.68
C LYS A 523 -20.26 -16.42 13.29
N TRP A 524 -19.18 -15.70 13.01
CA TRP A 524 -19.26 -14.32 12.54
C TRP A 524 -19.87 -14.21 11.16
N THR A 525 -19.62 -15.18 10.27
CA THR A 525 -20.30 -15.27 8.97
C THR A 525 -21.81 -15.33 9.14
N LYS A 526 -22.31 -16.16 10.08
CA LYS A 526 -23.74 -16.28 10.39
C LYS A 526 -24.33 -15.03 11.06
N ILE A 527 -23.59 -14.37 11.96
CA ILE A 527 -23.99 -13.06 12.53
C ILE A 527 -24.15 -12.03 11.41
N ARG A 528 -23.17 -11.95 10.50
CA ARG A 528 -23.20 -11.02 9.37
C ARG A 528 -24.36 -11.31 8.42
N GLU A 529 -24.60 -12.58 8.08
CA GLU A 529 -25.75 -13.00 7.27
C GLU A 529 -27.08 -12.51 7.87
N ARG A 530 -27.27 -12.70 9.19
CA ARG A 530 -28.45 -12.22 9.91
C ARG A 530 -28.57 -10.70 9.93
N VAL A 531 -27.48 -9.98 10.23
CA VAL A 531 -27.48 -8.51 10.38
C VAL A 531 -27.63 -7.80 9.03
N LEU A 532 -26.96 -8.29 8.00
CA LEU A 532 -27.02 -7.74 6.64
C LEU A 532 -28.36 -8.09 5.97
N GLY A 533 -28.98 -9.21 6.35
CA GLY A 533 -30.17 -9.74 5.68
C GLY A 533 -29.88 -10.18 4.25
N LEU A 534 -28.66 -10.69 4.00
CA LEU A 534 -28.15 -11.08 2.68
C LEU A 534 -27.36 -12.38 2.80
N PRO A 535 -27.29 -13.20 1.74
CA PRO A 535 -26.35 -14.32 1.68
C PRO A 535 -24.92 -13.84 1.92
N VAL A 536 -24.25 -14.47 2.89
CA VAL A 536 -22.84 -14.21 3.20
C VAL A 536 -22.08 -15.52 3.16
N SER A 537 -21.02 -15.57 2.39
CA SER A 537 -20.16 -16.73 2.27
C SER A 537 -18.70 -16.34 2.27
N ARG A 538 -17.81 -17.31 2.51
CA ARG A 538 -16.37 -17.10 2.32
C ARG A 538 -16.04 -17.13 0.84
N ALA A 539 -15.22 -16.19 0.36
CA ALA A 539 -14.70 -16.26 -1.00
C ALA A 539 -13.86 -17.53 -1.16
N ILE A 540 -14.09 -18.30 -2.24
CA ILE A 540 -13.36 -19.55 -2.50
C ILE A 540 -11.85 -19.30 -2.57
N LYS A 541 -11.46 -18.17 -3.18
CA LYS A 541 -10.08 -17.68 -3.27
C LYS A 541 -10.05 -16.19 -2.96
N THR A 542 -8.99 -15.75 -2.28
CA THR A 542 -8.82 -14.36 -1.82
C THR A 542 -7.45 -13.79 -2.15
N GLU A 543 -6.55 -14.62 -2.67
CA GLU A 543 -5.16 -14.25 -2.93
C GLU A 543 -5.06 -13.38 -4.17
N ALA A 544 -4.39 -12.23 -4.07
CA ALA A 544 -4.22 -11.30 -5.18
C ALA A 544 -3.53 -11.96 -6.38
N ALA A 545 -2.50 -12.79 -6.16
CA ALA A 545 -1.84 -13.53 -7.24
C ALA A 545 -2.81 -14.42 -8.04
N TYR A 546 -3.84 -14.99 -7.41
CA TYR A 546 -4.88 -15.75 -8.11
C TYR A 546 -5.75 -14.84 -8.98
N GLY A 547 -6.10 -13.65 -8.48
CA GLY A 547 -6.77 -12.61 -9.26
C GLY A 547 -5.95 -12.13 -10.46
N ALA A 548 -4.64 -11.92 -10.28
CA ALA A 548 -3.73 -11.60 -11.38
C ALA A 548 -3.67 -12.75 -12.41
N ALA A 549 -3.72 -14.02 -11.97
CA ALA A 549 -3.73 -15.17 -12.87
C ALA A 549 -5.03 -15.22 -13.71
N LEU A 550 -6.17 -14.80 -13.13
CA LEU A 550 -7.43 -14.62 -13.87
C LEU A 550 -7.34 -13.49 -14.92
N LEU A 551 -6.59 -12.42 -14.64
CA LEU A 551 -6.30 -11.37 -15.63
C LEU A 551 -5.40 -11.89 -16.76
N ALA A 552 -4.41 -12.71 -16.45
CA ALA A 552 -3.58 -13.39 -17.45
C ALA A 552 -4.41 -14.31 -18.35
N LEU A 553 -5.33 -15.09 -17.77
CA LEU A 553 -6.31 -15.92 -18.49
C LEU A 553 -7.15 -15.10 -19.45
N ARG A 554 -7.73 -13.99 -18.96
CA ARG A 554 -8.55 -13.10 -19.78
C ARG A 554 -7.78 -12.56 -20.99
N GLY A 555 -6.56 -12.06 -20.78
CA GLY A 555 -5.76 -11.47 -21.87
C GLY A 555 -5.41 -12.48 -22.96
N ALA A 556 -5.15 -13.73 -22.59
CA ALA A 556 -4.94 -14.83 -23.55
C ALA A 556 -6.21 -15.16 -24.35
N GLN A 557 -7.38 -15.16 -23.71
CA GLN A 557 -8.66 -15.42 -24.38
C GLN A 557 -9.02 -14.32 -25.38
N GLN A 558 -8.71 -13.05 -25.07
CA GLN A 558 -8.92 -11.95 -26.00
C GLN A 558 -8.10 -12.10 -27.28
N ILE A 559 -6.85 -12.58 -27.21
CA ILE A 559 -6.04 -12.85 -28.40
C ILE A 559 -6.64 -13.99 -29.22
N THR A 560 -7.06 -15.07 -28.58
CA THR A 560 -7.58 -16.27 -29.26
C THR A 560 -8.93 -16.01 -29.95
N ASN A 561 -9.73 -15.07 -29.44
CA ASN A 561 -11.00 -14.68 -30.08
C ASN A 561 -10.82 -13.69 -31.24
N LEU A 562 -9.63 -13.10 -31.40
CA LEU A 562 -9.28 -12.18 -32.49
C LEU A 562 -8.54 -12.87 -33.65
N SER A 563 -8.05 -14.09 -33.44
CA SER A 563 -7.45 -14.99 -34.44
C SER A 563 -8.47 -15.96 -34.98
#